data_AF-M0M4C8-F1
#
_entry.id   AF-M0M4C8-F1
#
_cell.length_a   1.000
_cell.length_b   1.000
_cell.length_c   1.000
_cell.angle_alpha   90.00
_cell.angle_beta   90.00
_cell.angle_gamma   90.00
#
_symmetry.space_group_name_H-M   'P 1'
#
loop_
_entity.id
_entity.type
_entity.pdbx_description
1 polymer ?
#
loop_
_entity_poly.entity_id
_entity_poly.type
_entity_poly.pdbx_seq_one_letter_code
_entity_poly.pdbx_strand_id
1 'polypeptide(L)'
;MKRRWFLVLGLGMIVANLGFLFAFRATILENPATAATNTVLVFGGVLMAIGGAGAQPRGTWYQFVGTGDVLIGIGMSSSYLLPMVYGMSPYGSTEGILLAICAVAGGGSLAFMGFDWIRGGRHFDLSTYERGPILDSIRT
;
A
#
# COMPACT_ATOMS: atom_id res chain seq x y z
N MET A 1 -15.10 11.33 -2.02
CA MET A 1 -14.52 10.21 -2.82
C MET A 1 -15.23 8.93 -2.43
N LYS A 2 -15.62 8.04 -3.36
CA LYS A 2 -16.33 6.80 -2.97
C LYS A 2 -15.38 5.83 -2.28
N ARG A 3 -15.81 5.21 -1.17
CA ARG A 3 -15.02 4.22 -0.41
C ARG A 3 -14.54 3.02 -1.25
N ARG A 4 -15.27 2.68 -2.32
CA ARG A 4 -14.89 1.60 -3.25
C ARG A 4 -13.59 1.85 -4.02
N TRP A 5 -13.09 3.08 -4.05
CA TRP A 5 -11.76 3.34 -4.62
C TRP A 5 -10.66 2.61 -3.86
N PHE A 6 -10.78 2.45 -2.54
CA PHE A 6 -9.82 1.65 -1.75
C PHE A 6 -9.84 0.17 -2.15
N LEU A 7 -10.99 -0.35 -2.59
CA LEU A 7 -11.07 -1.69 -3.14
C LEU A 7 -10.27 -1.80 -4.45
N VAL A 8 -10.43 -0.83 -5.35
CA VAL A 8 -9.71 -0.80 -6.62
C VAL A 8 -8.21 -0.65 -6.39
N LEU A 9 -7.79 0.27 -5.52
CA LEU A 9 -6.38 0.48 -5.20
C LEU A 9 -5.76 -0.75 -4.53
N GLY A 10 -6.46 -1.36 -3.57
CA GLY A 10 -6.01 -2.59 -2.90
C GLY A 10 -5.87 -3.76 -3.86
N LEU A 11 -6.86 -3.98 -4.74
CA LEU A 11 -6.79 -5.01 -5.78
C LEU A 11 -5.69 -4.74 -6.79
N GLY A 12 -5.52 -3.49 -7.22
CA GLY A 12 -4.42 -3.08 -8.09
C GLY A 12 -3.06 -3.40 -7.48
N MET A 13 -2.89 -3.12 -6.18
CA MET A 13 -1.66 -3.42 -5.45
C MET A 13 -1.39 -4.94 -5.36
N ILE A 14 -2.42 -5.74 -5.09
CA ILE A 14 -2.32 -7.20 -5.07
C ILE A 14 -1.92 -7.73 -6.45
N VAL A 15 -2.65 -7.33 -7.50
CA VAL A 15 -2.41 -7.80 -8.87
C VAL A 15 -1.03 -7.39 -9.36
N ALA A 16 -0.59 -6.15 -9.08
CA ALA A 16 0.74 -5.69 -9.45
C ALA A 16 1.86 -6.51 -8.78
N ASN A 17 1.75 -6.76 -7.46
CA ASN A 17 2.78 -7.50 -6.73
C ASN A 17 2.78 -9.00 -7.05
N LEU A 18 1.62 -9.61 -7.26
CA LEU A 18 1.52 -11.00 -7.72
C LEU A 18 2.00 -11.14 -9.17
N GLY A 19 1.68 -10.17 -10.03
CA GLY A 19 2.17 -10.11 -11.41
C GLY A 19 3.70 -9.99 -11.46
N PHE A 20 4.29 -9.19 -10.57
CA PHE A 20 5.74 -9.11 -10.39
C PHE A 20 6.34 -10.47 -9.98
N LEU A 21 5.78 -11.13 -8.96
CA LEU A 21 6.22 -12.48 -8.58
C LEU A 21 6.10 -13.50 -9.72
N PHE A 22 5.00 -13.45 -10.48
CA PHE A 22 4.78 -14.34 -11.61
C PHE A 22 5.79 -14.10 -12.75
N ALA A 23 6.08 -12.83 -13.07
CA ALA A 23 6.99 -12.46 -14.14
C ALA A 23 8.45 -12.86 -13.85
N PHE A 24 8.89 -12.68 -12.61
CA PHE A 24 10.28 -12.89 -12.20
C PHE A 24 10.53 -14.21 -11.45
N ARG A 25 9.48 -15.02 -11.23
CA ARG A 25 9.51 -16.41 -10.73
C ARG A 25 10.29 -16.60 -9.42
N ALA A 26 10.72 -17.84 -9.15
CA ALA A 26 11.37 -18.30 -7.92
C ALA A 26 12.65 -17.52 -7.53
N THR A 27 13.29 -16.85 -8.48
CA THR A 27 14.44 -15.97 -8.26
C THR A 27 14.16 -14.86 -7.23
N ILE A 28 12.90 -14.41 -7.09
CA ILE A 28 12.52 -13.46 -6.04
C ILE A 28 12.41 -14.14 -4.66
N LEU A 29 11.91 -15.38 -4.62
CA LEU A 29 11.72 -16.13 -3.38
C LEU A 29 13.06 -16.57 -2.76
N GLU A 30 14.12 -16.63 -3.55
CA GLU A 30 15.48 -16.87 -3.08
C GLU A 30 16.04 -15.69 -2.26
N ASN A 31 15.50 -14.48 -2.43
CA ASN A 31 15.84 -13.32 -1.60
C ASN A 31 14.78 -13.11 -0.51
N PRO A 32 15.06 -13.46 0.77
CA PRO A 32 14.08 -13.37 1.85
C PRO A 32 13.62 -11.94 2.11
N ALA A 33 14.46 -10.93 1.86
CA ALA A 33 14.09 -9.53 2.02
C ALA A 33 13.07 -9.10 0.96
N THR A 34 13.26 -9.52 -0.29
CA THR A 34 12.31 -9.21 -1.37
C THR A 34 10.98 -9.93 -1.16
N ALA A 35 11.03 -11.20 -0.76
CA ALA A 35 9.83 -11.98 -0.41
C ALA A 35 9.05 -11.34 0.75
N ALA A 36 9.75 -10.90 1.80
CA ALA A 36 9.14 -10.22 2.94
C ALA A 36 8.48 -8.89 2.52
N THR A 37 9.18 -8.05 1.77
CA THR A 37 8.64 -6.76 1.31
C THR A 37 7.43 -6.94 0.39
N ASN A 38 7.49 -7.88 -0.56
CA ASN A 38 6.35 -8.19 -1.41
C ASN A 38 5.15 -8.69 -0.58
N THR A 39 5.39 -9.55 0.41
CA THR A 39 4.34 -10.04 1.32
C THR A 39 3.69 -8.90 2.08
N VAL A 40 4.48 -7.95 2.60
CA VAL A 40 3.97 -6.76 3.30
C VAL A 40 3.10 -5.89 2.37
N LEU A 41 3.54 -5.68 1.13
CA LEU A 41 2.79 -4.91 0.13
C LEU A 41 1.47 -5.59 -0.26
N VAL A 42 1.50 -6.90 -0.49
CA VAL A 42 0.29 -7.70 -0.78
C VAL A 42 -0.67 -7.67 0.39
N PHE A 43 -0.17 -7.86 1.62
CA PHE A 43 -1.00 -7.83 2.82
C PHE A 43 -1.62 -6.44 3.05
N GLY A 44 -0.85 -5.38 2.80
CA GLY A 44 -1.36 -4.00 2.80
C GLY A 44 -2.50 -3.79 1.79
N GLY A 45 -2.31 -4.29 0.56
CA GLY A 45 -3.35 -4.29 -0.49
C GLY A 45 -4.61 -5.07 -0.10
N VAL A 46 -4.46 -6.22 0.57
CA VAL A 46 -5.59 -7.02 1.08
C VAL A 46 -6.37 -6.26 2.14
N LEU A 47 -5.71 -5.63 3.11
CA LEU A 47 -6.39 -4.83 4.14
C LEU A 47 -7.11 -3.63 3.51
N MET A 48 -6.49 -2.96 2.56
CA MET A 48 -7.10 -1.87 1.80
C MET A 48 -8.34 -2.35 1.03
N ALA A 49 -8.26 -3.53 0.40
CA ALA A 49 -9.38 -4.13 -0.32
C ALA A 49 -10.55 -4.49 0.60
N ILE A 50 -10.28 -5.13 1.75
CA ILE A 50 -11.28 -5.44 2.78
C ILE A 50 -11.93 -4.14 3.30
N GLY A 51 -11.10 -3.15 3.61
CA GLY A 51 -11.52 -1.82 4.04
C GLY A 51 -12.38 -1.12 2.99
N GLY A 52 -12.06 -1.21 1.71
CA GLY A 52 -12.85 -0.64 0.62
C GLY A 52 -14.16 -1.39 0.35
N ALA A 53 -14.17 -2.71 0.53
CA ALA A 53 -15.32 -3.57 0.21
C ALA A 53 -16.50 -3.43 1.17
N GLY A 54 -16.28 -2.97 2.41
CA GLY A 54 -17.33 -3.05 3.44
C GLY A 54 -17.21 -4.27 4.36
N ALA A 55 -16.47 -5.29 3.93
CA ALA A 55 -16.56 -6.65 4.45
C ALA A 55 -15.63 -6.93 5.63
N GLN A 56 -15.86 -6.26 6.77
CA GLN A 56 -14.98 -6.36 7.93
C GLN A 56 -15.62 -7.16 9.07
N PRO A 57 -14.92 -8.15 9.65
CA PRO A 57 -15.45 -8.93 10.78
C PRO A 57 -15.47 -8.14 12.10
N ARG A 58 -14.45 -7.32 12.38
CA ARG A 58 -14.34 -6.43 13.56
C ARG A 58 -13.48 -5.22 13.22
N GLY A 59 -13.84 -4.03 13.72
CA GLY A 59 -13.16 -2.76 13.46
C GLY A 59 -13.91 -1.85 12.49
N THR A 60 -13.36 -0.66 12.26
CA THR A 60 -13.92 0.32 11.31
C THR A 60 -13.14 0.33 10.01
N TRP A 61 -13.83 0.71 8.93
CA TRP A 61 -13.29 0.53 7.58
C TRP A 61 -11.99 1.26 7.32
N TYR A 62 -11.88 2.45 7.91
CA TYR A 62 -10.72 3.29 7.80
C TYR A 62 -9.54 2.75 8.63
N GLN A 63 -9.77 1.91 9.64
CA GLN A 63 -8.68 1.21 10.34
C GLN A 63 -8.03 0.18 9.42
N PHE A 64 -8.83 -0.55 8.63
CA PHE A 64 -8.30 -1.51 7.66
C PHE A 64 -7.56 -0.80 6.52
N VAL A 65 -8.16 0.24 5.94
CA VAL A 65 -7.49 1.03 4.90
C VAL A 65 -6.22 1.68 5.44
N GLY A 66 -6.29 2.32 6.61
CA GLY A 66 -5.13 2.97 7.21
C GLY A 66 -4.01 2.00 7.61
N THR A 67 -4.35 0.79 8.08
CA THR A 67 -3.34 -0.26 8.30
C THR A 67 -2.72 -0.70 6.97
N GLY A 68 -3.53 -0.80 5.91
CA GLY A 68 -3.05 -1.05 4.56
C GLY A 68 -2.06 0.01 4.08
N ASP A 69 -2.39 1.29 4.24
CA ASP A 69 -1.53 2.42 3.84
C ASP A 69 -0.21 2.44 4.63
N VAL A 70 -0.25 2.12 5.93
CA VAL A 70 0.97 1.98 6.74
C VAL A 70 1.87 0.88 6.23
N LEU A 71 1.32 -0.30 5.97
CA LEU A 71 2.10 -1.43 5.45
C LEU A 71 2.65 -1.14 4.06
N ILE A 72 1.84 -0.54 3.18
CA ILE A 72 2.28 -0.14 1.85
C ILE A 72 3.40 0.90 1.95
N GLY A 73 3.25 1.91 2.80
CA GLY A 73 4.26 2.94 3.01
C GLY A 73 5.59 2.40 3.52
N ILE A 74 5.54 1.48 4.50
CA ILE A 74 6.72 0.78 5.04
C ILE A 74 7.35 -0.11 3.96
N GLY A 75 6.53 -0.88 3.23
CA GLY A 75 6.99 -1.76 2.15
C GLY A 75 7.67 -0.98 1.03
N MET A 76 7.09 0.13 0.59
CA MET A 76 7.69 0.99 -0.44
C MET A 76 9.01 1.60 0.05
N SER A 77 9.05 2.13 1.28
CA SER A 77 10.27 2.74 1.83
C SER A 77 11.40 1.70 1.96
N SER A 78 11.08 0.53 2.50
CA SER A 78 12.05 -0.55 2.70
C SER A 78 12.57 -1.16 1.39
N SER A 79 11.76 -1.16 0.32
CA SER A 79 12.16 -1.64 -1.01
C SER A 79 13.38 -0.92 -1.58
N TYR A 80 13.57 0.36 -1.24
CA TYR A 80 14.69 1.17 -1.74
C TYR A 80 15.75 1.42 -0.68
N LEU A 81 15.34 1.61 0.58
CA LEU A 81 16.29 1.84 1.69
C LEU A 81 17.15 0.61 1.97
N LEU A 82 16.56 -0.59 2.07
CA LEU A 82 17.32 -1.78 2.49
C LEU A 82 18.42 -2.15 1.49
N PRO A 83 18.15 -2.25 0.16
CA PRO A 83 19.22 -2.53 -0.80
C PRO A 83 20.34 -1.49 -0.76
N MET A 84 20.01 -0.22 -0.52
CA MET A 84 21.00 0.85 -0.43
C MET A 84 21.87 0.73 0.84
N VAL A 85 21.26 0.46 2.00
CA VAL A 85 21.98 0.27 3.27
C VAL A 85 22.89 -0.96 3.23
N TYR A 86 22.45 -2.04 2.60
CA TYR A 86 23.23 -3.27 2.48
C TYR A 86 24.20 -3.30 1.28
N GLY A 87 24.31 -2.22 0.51
CA GLY A 87 25.19 -2.17 -0.67
C GLY A 87 24.77 -3.11 -1.80
N MET A 88 23.50 -3.52 -1.84
CA MET A 88 22.90 -4.39 -2.86
C MET A 88 22.07 -3.62 -3.89
N SER A 89 22.13 -2.29 -3.87
CA SER A 89 21.37 -1.45 -4.81
C SER A 89 21.81 -1.73 -6.25
N PRO A 90 20.88 -2.04 -7.17
CA PRO A 90 21.19 -2.16 -8.59
C PRO A 90 21.40 -0.79 -9.27
N TYR A 91 21.10 0.29 -8.57
CA TYR A 91 21.21 1.67 -9.05
C TYR A 91 22.56 2.28 -8.66
N GLY A 92 23.04 3.23 -9.48
CA GLY A 92 24.19 4.07 -9.14
C GLY A 92 23.97 4.86 -7.86
N SER A 93 25.05 5.38 -7.27
CA SER A 93 25.02 6.01 -5.94
C SER A 93 24.07 7.22 -5.89
N THR A 94 24.06 8.05 -6.93
CA THR A 94 23.19 9.23 -6.99
C THR A 94 21.72 8.86 -7.24
N GLU A 95 21.44 7.95 -8.16
CA GLU A 95 20.05 7.53 -8.46
C GLU A 95 19.45 6.77 -7.26
N GLY A 96 20.23 5.90 -6.62
CA GLY A 96 19.80 5.14 -5.45
C GLY A 96 19.43 6.06 -4.28
N ILE A 97 20.23 7.09 -4.00
CA ILE A 97 19.94 8.10 -2.97
C ILE A 97 18.62 8.82 -3.28
N LEU A 98 18.44 9.30 -4.51
CA LEU A 98 17.22 10.02 -4.91
C LEU A 98 15.98 9.14 -4.81
N LEU A 99 16.05 7.90 -5.29
CA LEU A 99 14.95 6.93 -5.18
C LEU A 99 14.61 6.62 -3.73
N ALA A 100 15.61 6.45 -2.87
CA ALA A 100 15.40 6.23 -1.45
C ALA A 100 14.71 7.43 -0.78
N ILE A 101 15.13 8.67 -1.07
CA ILE A 101 14.48 9.88 -0.55
C ILE A 101 13.02 9.94 -1.01
N CYS A 102 12.76 9.74 -2.30
CA CYS A 102 11.40 9.74 -2.84
C CYS A 102 10.54 8.63 -2.22
N ALA A 103 11.09 7.43 -2.06
CA ALA A 103 10.39 6.29 -1.46
C ALA A 103 10.05 6.54 0.01
N VAL A 104 10.97 7.14 0.77
CA VAL A 104 10.76 7.49 2.18
C VAL A 104 9.77 8.64 2.33
N ALA A 105 9.85 9.67 1.50
CA ALA A 105 8.91 10.78 1.53
C ALA A 105 7.49 10.30 1.15
N GLY A 106 7.37 9.58 0.03
CA GLY A 106 6.10 9.03 -0.44
C GLY A 106 5.53 7.99 0.53
N GLY A 107 6.32 6.98 0.87
CA GLY A 107 5.93 5.92 1.79
C GLY A 107 5.67 6.42 3.21
N GLY A 108 6.46 7.38 3.68
CA GLY A 108 6.26 8.05 4.97
C GLY A 108 4.96 8.84 5.02
N SER A 109 4.60 9.55 3.95
CA SER A 109 3.32 10.25 3.87
C SER A 109 2.12 9.28 3.90
N LEU A 110 2.21 8.15 3.18
CA LEU A 110 1.20 7.08 3.22
C LEU A 110 1.07 6.51 4.63
N ALA A 111 2.20 6.20 5.27
CA ALA A 111 2.19 5.66 6.63
C ALA A 111 1.63 6.67 7.64
N PHE A 112 1.94 7.95 7.50
CA PHE A 112 1.37 9.00 8.33
C PHE A 112 -0.15 9.10 8.17
N MET A 113 -0.65 9.16 6.93
CA MET A 113 -2.08 9.18 6.64
C MET A 113 -2.78 7.95 7.21
N GLY A 114 -2.23 6.76 6.93
CA GLY A 114 -2.80 5.51 7.42
C GLY A 114 -2.85 5.43 8.94
N PHE A 115 -1.81 5.92 9.61
CA PHE A 115 -1.77 5.97 11.07
C PHE A 115 -2.78 6.96 11.66
N ASP A 116 -2.99 8.11 11.03
CA ASP A 116 -4.06 9.04 11.43
C ASP A 116 -5.44 8.37 11.31
N TRP A 117 -5.66 7.61 10.23
CA TRP A 117 -6.92 6.90 10.01
C TRP A 117 -7.15 5.82 11.07
N ILE A 118 -6.12 5.03 11.40
CA ILE A 118 -6.20 4.03 12.49
C ILE A 118 -6.69 4.67 13.80
N ARG A 119 -6.26 5.91 14.06
CA ARG A 119 -6.62 6.71 15.25
C ARG A 119 -7.98 7.43 15.15
N GLY A 120 -8.71 7.25 14.05
CA GLY A 120 -10.04 7.83 13.85
C GLY A 120 -10.07 9.08 12.97
N GLY A 121 -8.97 9.42 12.28
CA GLY A 121 -8.93 10.51 11.30
C GLY A 121 -9.03 11.89 11.93
N ARG A 122 -8.04 12.28 12.74
CA ARG A 122 -8.03 13.63 13.35
C ARG A 122 -7.64 14.70 12.35
N HIS A 123 -6.81 14.37 11.38
CA HIS A 123 -6.30 15.30 10.38
C HIS A 123 -7.02 15.15 9.04
N PHE A 124 -7.53 13.95 8.74
CA PHE A 124 -8.29 13.67 7.53
C PHE A 124 -9.76 13.40 7.85
N ASP A 125 -10.65 14.20 7.26
CA ASP A 125 -12.09 14.03 7.43
C ASP A 125 -12.60 12.75 6.74
N LEU A 126 -12.87 11.73 7.55
CA LEU A 126 -13.34 10.43 7.10
C LEU A 126 -14.83 10.43 6.69
N SER A 127 -15.59 11.49 7.02
CA SER A 127 -17.02 11.58 6.71
C SER A 127 -17.28 11.85 5.23
N THR A 128 -16.30 12.40 4.52
CA THR A 128 -16.36 12.65 3.06
C THR A 128 -16.30 11.39 2.19
N TYR A 129 -16.10 10.21 2.81
CA TYR A 129 -16.07 8.93 2.10
C TYR A 129 -17.44 8.24 2.08
N GLU A 130 -18.19 8.50 1.01
CA GLU A 130 -19.51 7.93 0.80
C GLU A 130 -19.47 6.42 0.51
N ARG A 131 -20.50 5.72 1.00
CA ARG A 131 -20.83 4.37 0.55
C ARG A 131 -21.63 4.43 -0.74
N GLY A 132 -21.26 3.64 -1.75
CA GLY A 132 -21.98 3.59 -3.02
C GLY A 132 -21.13 2.99 -4.15
N PRO A 133 -21.71 2.77 -5.34
CA PRO A 133 -20.95 2.41 -6.54
C PRO A 133 -19.96 3.51 -6.93
N ILE A 134 -18.90 3.14 -7.65
CA ILE A 134 -17.83 4.09 -8.08
C ILE A 134 -18.37 5.06 -9.12
N LEU A 135 -19.16 4.54 -10.06
CA LEU A 135 -19.90 5.32 -11.03
C LEU A 135 -21.34 5.40 -10.50
N ASP A 136 -21.85 6.62 -10.32
CA ASP A 136 -23.28 6.79 -10.09
C ASP A 136 -23.96 6.22 -11.34
N SER A 137 -24.83 5.22 -11.16
CA SER A 137 -25.59 4.67 -12.27
C SER A 137 -26.40 5.83 -12.84
N ILE A 138 -26.02 6.32 -14.02
CA ILE A 138 -26.87 7.19 -14.82
C ILE A 138 -28.10 6.33 -15.10
N ARG A 139 -29.17 6.56 -14.33
CA ARG A 139 -30.48 6.00 -14.64
C ARG A 139 -30.88 6.62 -15.98
N THR A 140 -30.74 5.84 -17.04
CA THR A 140 -31.43 6.06 -18.31
C THR A 140 -32.76 5.33 -18.24
#